data_AF-A0A251XXH1-F1
#
_entry.id   AF-A0A251XXH1-F1
#
_cell.length_a   1.000
_cell.length_b   1.000
_cell.length_c   1.000
_cell.angle_alpha   90.00
_cell.angle_beta   90.00
_cell.angle_gamma   90.00
#
_symmetry.space_group_name_H-M   'P 1'
#
loop_
_entity.id
_entity.type
_entity.pdbx_description
1 polymer ?
#
loop_
_entity_poly.entity_id
_entity_poly.type
_entity_poly.pdbx_seq_one_letter_code
_entity_poly.pdbx_strand_id
1 'polypeptide(L)'
;MEHGYSWATVAARTAEAYRSAVQDAAVDGLPADPTVVDAHLDALGPVLDALRAHAPRLTAWGSEMADRLSHGARLLAAGNGGSAAEAQHLTSELVGRFDGDRRPFSAIALHSESSAVTAIGNDYGFEEVFARQVHAHARSGDIVVLLSTSGRSANLLKAAAAARAAGATTWAMTGPGPNPLVEACDDHIALDGPSANVQEAQLVAVHAICRSFESRLTANDRAAALASAIADAAPASPAGALSGPAPASAAAEVPA
;
A
#
# COMPACT_ATOMS: atom_id res chain seq x y z
N MET A 1 64.32 8.12 -48.63
CA MET A 1 64.04 8.11 -47.18
C MET A 1 62.59 8.51 -46.96
N GLU A 2 61.67 7.57 -47.13
CA GLU A 2 60.24 7.79 -46.89
C GLU A 2 60.00 7.97 -45.39
N HIS A 3 59.33 9.06 -45.04
CA HIS A 3 59.11 9.46 -43.66
C HIS A 3 58.08 8.53 -43.03
N GLY A 4 58.51 7.75 -42.03
CA GLY A 4 57.75 6.71 -41.32
C GLY A 4 56.60 7.21 -40.43
N TYR A 5 55.86 8.22 -40.87
CA TYR A 5 54.70 8.77 -40.18
C TYR A 5 53.49 8.73 -41.12
N SER A 6 52.74 7.63 -41.04
CA SER A 6 51.38 7.56 -41.58
C SER A 6 50.36 7.79 -40.46
N TRP A 7 49.16 8.22 -40.82
CA TRP A 7 48.04 8.30 -39.87
C TRP A 7 47.73 6.96 -39.20
N ALA A 8 47.92 5.84 -39.92
CA ALA A 8 47.77 4.50 -39.34
C ALA A 8 48.83 4.22 -38.25
N THR A 9 50.07 4.66 -38.46
CA THR A 9 51.16 4.52 -37.48
C THR A 9 50.90 5.37 -36.23
N VAL A 10 50.40 6.60 -36.40
CA VAL A 10 50.04 7.47 -35.28
C VAL A 10 48.88 6.87 -34.49
N ALA A 11 47.81 6.45 -35.16
CA ALA A 11 46.64 5.84 -34.52
C ALA A 11 47.01 4.57 -33.73
N ALA A 12 47.84 3.69 -34.31
CA ALA A 12 48.30 2.48 -33.63
C ALA A 12 49.12 2.81 -32.38
N ARG A 13 50.01 3.80 -32.44
CA ARG A 13 50.83 4.23 -31.29
C ARG A 13 50.00 4.92 -30.21
N THR A 14 49.00 5.71 -30.58
CA THR A 14 48.08 6.34 -29.62
C THR A 14 47.20 5.30 -28.94
N ALA A 15 46.68 4.32 -29.67
CA ALA A 15 45.91 3.22 -29.09
C ALA A 15 46.76 2.38 -28.13
N GLU A 16 48.03 2.15 -28.46
CA GLU A 16 48.97 1.45 -27.59
C GLU A 16 49.31 2.25 -26.33
N ALA A 17 49.59 3.54 -26.46
CA ALA A 17 49.83 4.41 -25.32
C ALA A 17 48.61 4.50 -24.40
N TYR A 18 47.40 4.52 -24.96
CA TYR A 18 46.16 4.48 -24.19
C TYR A 18 45.96 3.14 -23.47
N ARG A 19 46.18 2.00 -24.14
CA ARG A 19 46.11 0.68 -23.51
C ARG A 19 47.15 0.52 -22.40
N SER A 20 48.38 0.97 -22.63
CA SER A 20 49.43 0.99 -21.60
C SER A 20 49.01 1.87 -20.43
N ALA A 21 48.51 3.08 -20.67
CA ALA A 21 48.06 3.97 -19.61
C ALA A 21 46.86 3.41 -18.82
N VAL A 22 45.96 2.67 -19.47
CA VAL A 22 44.81 2.02 -18.82
C VAL A 22 45.21 0.73 -18.08
N GLN A 23 46.23 0.01 -18.57
CA GLN A 23 46.79 -1.16 -17.88
C GLN A 23 47.68 -0.77 -16.69
N ASP A 24 48.42 0.34 -16.80
CA ASP A 24 49.28 0.90 -15.74
C ASP A 24 48.47 1.71 -14.71
N ALA A 25 47.32 2.26 -15.10
CA ALA A 25 46.31 2.72 -14.16
C ALA A 25 45.70 1.50 -13.49
N ALA A 26 46.41 1.00 -12.46
CA ALA A 26 45.99 -0.09 -11.61
C ALA A 26 44.50 0.04 -11.27
N VAL A 27 43.67 -0.75 -11.95
CA VAL A 27 42.28 -1.01 -11.58
C VAL A 27 42.23 -1.94 -10.36
N ASP A 28 43.40 -2.30 -9.82
CA ASP A 28 43.56 -2.93 -8.52
C ASP A 28 43.26 -1.92 -7.38
N GLY A 29 41.97 -1.83 -7.08
CA GLY A 29 41.47 -1.58 -5.72
C GLY A 29 41.65 -0.18 -5.17
N LEU A 30 40.96 0.81 -5.75
CA LEU A 30 40.55 1.96 -4.92
C LEU A 30 39.76 1.41 -3.72
N PRO A 31 40.16 1.68 -2.47
CA PRO A 31 39.43 1.17 -1.32
C PRO A 31 38.00 1.70 -1.39
N ALA A 32 37.03 0.84 -1.07
CA ALA A 32 35.65 1.28 -0.90
C ALA A 32 35.64 2.40 0.16
N ASP A 33 34.89 3.47 -0.12
CA ASP A 33 34.71 4.55 0.85
C ASP A 33 34.03 3.98 2.10
N PRO A 34 34.71 3.97 3.27
CA PRO A 34 34.17 3.35 4.48
C PRO A 34 32.96 4.11 5.04
N THR A 35 32.71 5.34 4.58
CA THR A 35 31.63 6.19 5.09
C THR A 35 30.28 5.92 4.44
N VAL A 36 30.21 5.14 3.36
CA VAL A 36 28.96 4.93 2.59
C VAL A 36 27.85 4.27 3.41
N VAL A 37 28.22 3.40 4.37
CA VAL A 37 27.26 2.75 5.26
C VAL A 37 26.74 3.73 6.30
N ASP A 38 27.64 4.48 6.95
CA ASP A 38 27.26 5.50 7.92
C ASP A 38 26.37 6.57 7.26
N ALA A 39 26.71 7.01 6.06
CA ALA A 39 25.90 7.96 5.29
C ALA A 39 24.48 7.45 4.99
N HIS A 40 24.32 6.15 4.70
CA HIS A 40 23.01 5.54 4.50
C HIS A 40 22.19 5.50 5.78
N LEU A 41 22.82 5.13 6.91
CA LEU A 41 22.16 5.08 8.22
C LEU A 41 21.78 6.48 8.71
N ASP A 42 22.66 7.46 8.53
CA ASP A 42 22.41 8.87 8.87
C ASP A 42 21.28 9.47 8.02
N ALA A 43 21.13 9.03 6.77
CA ALA A 43 20.03 9.43 5.91
C ALA A 43 18.67 8.84 6.34
N LEU A 44 18.64 7.70 7.04
CA LEU A 44 17.40 7.07 7.50
C LEU A 44 16.75 7.84 8.66
N GLY A 45 17.56 8.38 9.59
CA GLY A 45 17.06 9.08 10.79
C GLY A 45 16.01 10.16 10.47
N PRO A 46 16.33 11.16 9.63
CA PRO A 46 15.38 12.20 9.24
C PRO A 46 14.10 11.66 8.56
N VAL A 47 14.21 10.59 7.76
CA VAL A 47 13.06 9.96 7.10
C VAL A 47 12.12 9.34 8.13
N LEU A 48 12.66 8.67 9.15
CA LEU A 48 11.87 8.11 10.24
C LEU A 48 11.22 9.18 11.12
N ASP A 49 11.89 10.30 11.36
CA ASP A 49 11.31 11.45 12.06
C ASP A 49 10.14 12.05 11.27
N ALA A 50 10.29 12.19 9.95
CA ALA A 50 9.22 12.62 9.06
C ALA A 50 8.05 11.61 9.08
N LEU A 51 8.33 10.31 9.03
CA LEU A 51 7.29 9.28 9.14
C LEU A 51 6.56 9.33 10.48
N ARG A 52 7.26 9.58 11.58
CA ARG A 52 6.67 9.75 12.91
C ARG A 52 5.68 10.92 12.94
N ALA A 53 5.96 12.02 12.23
CA ALA A 53 5.02 13.12 12.11
C ALA A 53 3.69 12.71 11.42
N HIS A 54 3.71 11.66 10.60
CA HIS A 54 2.53 11.06 9.98
C HIS A 54 1.81 9.99 10.85
N ALA A 55 2.22 9.77 12.11
CA ALA A 55 1.60 8.76 12.98
C ALA A 55 0.06 8.89 13.11
N PRO A 56 -0.54 10.09 13.21
CA PRO A 56 -2.00 10.23 13.21
C PRO A 56 -2.64 9.72 11.91
N ARG A 57 -2.02 9.99 10.75
CA ARG A 57 -2.50 9.53 9.45
C ARG A 57 -2.38 8.02 9.30
N LEU A 58 -1.25 7.43 9.69
CA LEU A 58 -1.06 5.98 9.70
C LEU A 58 -2.10 5.27 10.58
N THR A 59 -2.44 5.88 11.72
CA THR A 59 -3.47 5.38 12.64
C THR A 59 -4.87 5.47 12.01
N ALA A 60 -5.17 6.57 11.32
CA ALA A 60 -6.42 6.73 10.59
C ALA A 60 -6.55 5.70 9.47
N TRP A 61 -5.52 5.51 8.64
CA TRP A 61 -5.50 4.51 7.57
C TRP A 61 -5.70 3.09 8.09
N GLY A 62 -4.97 2.70 9.14
CA GLY A 62 -5.14 1.38 9.74
C GLY A 62 -6.55 1.14 10.30
N SER A 63 -7.13 2.16 10.95
CA SER A 63 -8.47 2.06 11.53
C SER A 63 -9.56 2.00 10.45
N GLU A 64 -9.47 2.86 9.45
CA GLU A 64 -10.39 2.87 8.30
C GLU A 64 -10.32 1.56 7.51
N MET A 65 -9.11 1.06 7.29
CA MET A 65 -8.89 -0.23 6.65
C MET A 65 -9.54 -1.37 7.45
N ALA A 66 -9.39 -1.39 8.77
CA ALA A 66 -10.01 -2.39 9.64
C ALA A 66 -11.54 -2.37 9.54
N ASP A 67 -12.13 -1.17 9.60
CA ASP A 67 -13.57 -1.02 9.53
C ASP A 67 -14.09 -1.45 8.15
N ARG A 68 -13.48 -1.01 7.04
CA ARG A 68 -13.96 -1.35 5.69
C ARG A 68 -13.80 -2.83 5.37
N LEU A 69 -12.62 -3.41 5.62
CA LEU A 69 -12.38 -4.83 5.35
C LEU A 69 -13.22 -5.74 6.26
N SER A 70 -13.62 -5.25 7.45
CA SER A 70 -14.54 -5.97 8.31
C SER A 70 -15.94 -6.13 7.71
N HIS A 71 -16.33 -5.23 6.80
CA HIS A 71 -17.62 -5.19 6.10
C HIS A 71 -17.53 -5.67 4.64
N GLY A 72 -16.46 -6.37 4.27
CA GLY A 72 -16.34 -7.05 2.98
C GLY A 72 -15.65 -6.25 1.87
N ALA A 73 -15.18 -5.04 2.16
CA ALA A 73 -14.27 -4.35 1.24
C ALA A 73 -12.93 -5.09 1.15
N ARG A 74 -12.17 -4.83 0.09
CA ARG A 74 -10.81 -5.36 -0.10
C ARG A 74 -9.77 -4.25 -0.20
N LEU A 75 -8.53 -4.66 0.00
CA LEU A 75 -7.36 -3.84 -0.28
C LEU A 75 -6.65 -4.33 -1.56
N LEU A 76 -6.31 -3.41 -2.46
CA LEU A 76 -5.40 -3.67 -3.58
C LEU A 76 -4.13 -2.86 -3.34
N ALA A 77 -2.95 -3.47 -3.49
CA ALA A 77 -1.68 -2.78 -3.31
C ALA A 77 -0.78 -2.92 -4.55
N ALA A 78 -0.11 -1.83 -4.92
CA ALA A 78 0.84 -1.82 -6.02
C ALA A 78 2.05 -0.93 -5.74
N GLY A 79 3.19 -1.32 -6.30
CA GLY A 79 4.44 -0.60 -6.27
C GLY A 79 5.41 -1.19 -7.29
N ASN A 80 6.58 -0.56 -7.46
CA ASN A 80 7.64 -1.05 -8.34
C ASN A 80 8.91 -1.38 -7.54
N GLY A 81 9.62 -2.45 -7.89
CA GLY A 81 10.88 -2.84 -7.22
C GLY A 81 10.69 -3.08 -5.72
N GLY A 82 11.53 -2.45 -4.87
CA GLY A 82 11.40 -2.56 -3.42
C GLY A 82 10.01 -2.13 -2.90
N SER A 83 9.39 -1.10 -3.48
CA SER A 83 8.02 -0.72 -3.13
C SER A 83 6.97 -1.77 -3.51
N ALA A 84 7.26 -2.63 -4.50
CA ALA A 84 6.42 -3.79 -4.80
C ALA A 84 6.53 -4.83 -3.67
N ALA A 85 7.73 -5.10 -3.18
CA ALA A 85 7.93 -5.99 -2.04
C ALA A 85 7.12 -5.52 -0.81
N GLU A 86 7.12 -4.22 -0.51
CA GLU A 86 6.31 -3.66 0.58
C GLU A 86 4.80 -3.75 0.33
N ALA A 87 4.35 -3.57 -0.92
CA ALA A 87 2.96 -3.79 -1.30
C ALA A 87 2.53 -5.25 -1.04
N GLN A 88 3.39 -6.22 -1.39
CA GLN A 88 3.13 -7.64 -1.13
C GLN A 88 3.19 -7.96 0.36
N HIS A 89 4.14 -7.37 1.09
CA HIS A 89 4.27 -7.54 2.53
C HIS A 89 2.98 -7.12 3.22
N LEU A 90 2.48 -5.91 2.96
CA LEU A 90 1.19 -5.42 3.49
C LEU A 90 0.05 -6.41 3.22
N THR A 91 -0.10 -6.87 1.97
CA THR A 91 -1.20 -7.79 1.61
C THR A 91 -1.07 -9.14 2.29
N SER A 92 0.17 -9.63 2.51
CA SER A 92 0.44 -10.92 3.16
C SER A 92 0.12 -10.88 4.64
N GLU A 93 0.41 -9.77 5.32
CA GLU A 93 0.05 -9.55 6.73
C GLU A 93 -1.47 -9.54 6.95
N LEU A 94 -2.23 -9.00 5.98
CA LEU A 94 -3.70 -8.95 6.05
C LEU A 94 -4.37 -10.30 5.73
N VAL A 95 -3.89 -11.00 4.70
CA VAL A 95 -4.41 -12.31 4.30
C VAL A 95 -4.01 -13.39 5.30
N GLY A 96 -2.77 -13.36 5.76
CA GLY A 96 -2.29 -14.17 6.87
C GLY A 96 -2.66 -13.50 8.20
N ARG A 97 -1.64 -13.18 8.99
CA ARG A 97 -1.77 -12.49 10.28
C ARG A 97 -0.51 -11.70 10.59
N PHE A 98 -0.68 -10.53 11.21
CA PHE A 98 0.42 -9.69 11.69
C PHE A 98 0.79 -10.02 13.14
N ASP A 99 -0.17 -9.91 14.07
CA ASP A 99 0.01 -10.25 15.48
C ASP A 99 -1.24 -10.96 16.00
N GLY A 100 -1.06 -11.92 16.90
CA GLY A 100 -2.14 -12.78 17.39
C GLY A 100 -2.74 -13.67 16.29
N ASP A 101 -3.86 -14.32 16.62
CA ASP A 101 -4.65 -15.12 15.68
C ASP A 101 -5.98 -14.42 15.43
N ARG A 102 -6.41 -14.40 14.16
CA ARG A 102 -7.64 -13.72 13.72
C ARG A 102 -8.05 -14.22 12.34
N ARG A 103 -9.25 -13.83 11.91
CA ARG A 103 -9.73 -14.14 10.56
C ARG A 103 -8.87 -13.47 9.48
N PRO A 104 -8.77 -14.06 8.27
CA PRO A 104 -8.09 -13.44 7.14
C PRO A 104 -8.92 -12.30 6.53
N PHE A 105 -8.26 -11.37 5.85
CA PHE A 105 -8.93 -10.29 5.08
C PHE A 105 -8.56 -10.31 3.60
N SER A 106 -9.45 -9.77 2.76
CA SER A 106 -9.22 -9.71 1.32
C SER A 106 -8.21 -8.61 0.98
N ALA A 107 -6.98 -9.00 0.64
CA ALA A 107 -5.95 -8.11 0.16
C ALA A 107 -5.19 -8.74 -1.03
N ILE A 108 -4.90 -7.95 -2.07
CA ILE A 108 -4.27 -8.42 -3.31
C ILE A 108 -3.10 -7.51 -3.69
N ALA A 109 -1.91 -8.07 -3.82
CA ALA A 109 -0.75 -7.40 -4.42
C ALA A 109 -0.82 -7.52 -5.95
N LEU A 110 -0.92 -6.40 -6.66
CA LEU A 110 -1.17 -6.38 -8.10
C LEU A 110 0.06 -6.76 -8.96
N HIS A 111 1.20 -7.03 -8.36
CA HIS A 111 2.42 -7.44 -9.08
C HIS A 111 2.74 -8.93 -8.90
N SER A 112 2.02 -9.66 -8.03
CA SER A 112 2.40 -11.02 -7.63
C SER A 112 2.04 -12.09 -8.67
N GLU A 113 0.97 -11.89 -9.44
CA GLU A 113 0.60 -12.84 -10.50
C GLU A 113 1.37 -12.51 -11.79
N SER A 114 2.45 -13.26 -11.99
CA SER A 114 3.40 -13.02 -13.08
C SER A 114 2.78 -13.14 -14.48
N SER A 115 1.78 -14.01 -14.67
CA SER A 115 1.17 -14.23 -15.99
C SER A 115 0.37 -13.00 -16.43
N ALA A 116 -0.39 -12.40 -15.53
CA ALA A 116 -1.16 -11.18 -15.74
C ALA A 116 -0.22 -9.99 -15.94
N VAL A 117 0.81 -9.83 -15.11
CA VAL A 117 1.79 -8.74 -15.26
C VAL A 117 2.48 -8.81 -16.62
N THR A 118 2.94 -9.99 -17.02
CA THR A 118 3.65 -10.17 -18.30
C THR A 118 2.73 -10.08 -19.51
N ALA A 119 1.54 -10.68 -19.46
CA ALA A 119 0.56 -10.57 -20.54
C ALA A 119 0.10 -9.12 -20.73
N ILE A 120 -0.24 -8.42 -19.63
CA ILE A 120 -0.66 -7.03 -19.71
C ILE A 120 0.48 -6.15 -20.23
N GLY A 121 1.69 -6.32 -19.68
CA GLY A 121 2.86 -5.55 -20.09
C GLY A 121 3.20 -5.74 -21.57
N ASN A 122 3.10 -6.96 -22.08
CA ASN A 122 3.34 -7.30 -23.48
C ASN A 122 2.25 -6.73 -24.41
N ASP A 123 0.98 -6.89 -24.04
CA ASP A 123 -0.14 -6.63 -24.95
C ASP A 123 -0.61 -5.16 -24.92
N TYR A 124 -0.39 -4.44 -23.82
CA TYR A 124 -0.93 -3.10 -23.59
C TYR A 124 0.07 -2.06 -23.09
N GLY A 125 1.32 -2.47 -22.81
CA GLY A 125 2.35 -1.61 -22.24
C GLY A 125 2.47 -1.74 -20.72
N PHE A 126 3.69 -1.55 -20.20
CA PHE A 126 3.98 -1.75 -18.78
C PHE A 126 3.27 -0.72 -17.89
N GLU A 127 2.90 0.44 -18.43
CA GLU A 127 2.09 1.43 -17.75
C GLU A 127 0.64 0.97 -17.47
N GLU A 128 0.14 -0.07 -18.14
CA GLU A 128 -1.22 -0.58 -17.93
C GLU A 128 -1.29 -1.72 -16.90
N VAL A 129 -0.13 -2.26 -16.44
CA VAL A 129 -0.08 -3.49 -15.62
C VAL A 129 -0.97 -3.44 -14.38
N PHE A 130 -1.00 -2.30 -13.68
CA PHE A 130 -1.80 -2.15 -12.48
C PHE A 130 -3.21 -1.65 -12.78
N ALA A 131 -3.37 -0.71 -13.71
CA ALA A 131 -4.68 -0.13 -14.05
C ALA A 131 -5.68 -1.18 -14.51
N ARG A 132 -5.25 -2.13 -15.36
CA ARG A 132 -6.12 -3.22 -15.83
C ARG A 132 -6.58 -4.15 -14.70
N GLN A 133 -5.69 -4.44 -13.76
CA GLN A 133 -6.04 -5.26 -12.61
C GLN A 133 -6.94 -4.50 -11.63
N VAL A 134 -6.73 -3.19 -11.44
CA VAL A 134 -7.64 -2.34 -10.67
C VAL A 134 -9.04 -2.34 -11.30
N HIS A 135 -9.16 -2.15 -12.62
CA HIS A 135 -10.46 -2.24 -13.31
C HIS A 135 -11.14 -3.60 -13.11
N ALA A 136 -10.38 -4.69 -13.12
CA ALA A 136 -10.94 -6.02 -12.92
C ALA A 136 -11.42 -6.25 -11.47
N HIS A 137 -10.64 -5.79 -10.48
CA HIS A 137 -10.79 -6.23 -9.09
C HIS A 137 -11.39 -5.19 -8.14
N ALA A 138 -11.19 -3.89 -8.37
CA ALA A 138 -11.64 -2.83 -7.47
C ALA A 138 -13.14 -2.60 -7.57
N ARG A 139 -13.76 -2.31 -6.44
CA ARG A 139 -15.18 -1.97 -6.29
C ARG A 139 -15.31 -0.72 -5.43
N SER A 140 -16.50 -0.11 -5.47
CA SER A 140 -16.81 1.04 -4.62
C SER A 140 -16.62 0.68 -3.14
N GLY A 141 -15.90 1.51 -2.39
CA GLY A 141 -15.59 1.28 -0.98
C GLY A 141 -14.28 0.52 -0.71
N ASP A 142 -13.68 -0.10 -1.73
CA ASP A 142 -12.35 -0.71 -1.61
C ASP A 142 -11.27 0.34 -1.39
N ILE A 143 -10.09 -0.12 -0.96
CA ILE A 143 -8.89 0.72 -0.80
C ILE A 143 -7.84 0.28 -1.82
N VAL A 144 -7.22 1.25 -2.50
CA VAL A 144 -6.05 1.04 -3.36
C VAL A 144 -4.85 1.80 -2.79
N VAL A 145 -3.82 1.06 -2.38
CA VAL A 145 -2.56 1.61 -1.84
C VAL A 145 -1.47 1.58 -2.91
N LEU A 146 -0.87 2.73 -3.19
CA LEU A 146 0.14 2.89 -4.22
C LEU A 146 1.47 3.37 -3.61
N LEU A 147 2.52 2.58 -3.78
CA LEU A 147 3.84 2.84 -3.19
C LEU A 147 4.85 3.21 -4.28
N SER A 148 5.43 4.41 -4.21
CA SER A 148 6.37 4.92 -5.21
C SER A 148 7.37 5.91 -4.63
N THR A 149 8.65 5.53 -4.51
CA THR A 149 9.70 6.44 -4.01
C THR A 149 9.82 7.73 -4.83
N SER A 150 9.50 7.70 -6.12
CA SER A 150 9.52 8.89 -6.99
C SER A 150 8.19 9.66 -7.07
N GLY A 151 7.08 9.01 -6.69
CA GLY A 151 5.71 9.47 -6.98
C GLY A 151 5.37 9.72 -8.45
N ARG A 152 6.15 9.19 -9.41
CA ARG A 152 6.04 9.51 -10.85
C ARG A 152 5.84 8.31 -11.78
N SER A 153 5.72 7.10 -11.23
CA SER A 153 5.60 5.89 -12.05
C SER A 153 4.29 5.88 -12.84
N ALA A 154 4.38 5.83 -14.17
CA ALA A 154 3.21 5.89 -15.05
C ALA A 154 2.17 4.79 -14.77
N ASN A 155 2.65 3.57 -14.44
CA ASN A 155 1.77 2.46 -14.08
C ASN A 155 0.95 2.70 -12.81
N LEU A 156 1.51 3.39 -11.82
CA LEU A 156 0.80 3.75 -10.58
C LEU A 156 -0.14 4.93 -10.80
N LEU A 157 0.23 5.91 -11.64
CA LEU A 157 -0.67 7.01 -12.00
C LEU A 157 -1.92 6.50 -12.74
N LYS A 158 -1.75 5.57 -13.67
CA LYS A 158 -2.89 4.91 -14.35
C LYS A 158 -3.71 4.07 -13.36
N ALA A 159 -3.08 3.40 -12.40
CA ALA A 159 -3.79 2.68 -11.33
C ALA A 159 -4.63 3.60 -10.45
N ALA A 160 -4.12 4.79 -10.08
CA ALA A 160 -4.86 5.78 -9.30
C ALA A 160 -6.11 6.27 -10.07
N ALA A 161 -5.97 6.54 -11.37
CA ALA A 161 -7.09 6.91 -12.22
C ALA A 161 -8.14 5.79 -12.32
N ALA A 162 -7.71 4.54 -12.50
CA ALA A 162 -8.59 3.38 -12.55
C ALA A 162 -9.34 3.16 -11.21
N ALA A 163 -8.67 3.37 -10.09
CA ALA A 163 -9.24 3.23 -8.75
C ALA A 163 -10.35 4.28 -8.51
N ARG A 164 -10.08 5.54 -8.87
CA ARG A 164 -11.07 6.62 -8.82
C ARG A 164 -12.30 6.29 -9.67
N ALA A 165 -12.09 5.79 -10.90
CA ALA A 165 -13.19 5.38 -11.77
C ALA A 165 -14.03 4.22 -11.20
N ALA A 166 -13.43 3.35 -10.38
CA ALA A 166 -14.12 2.26 -9.69
C ALA A 166 -14.80 2.68 -8.37
N GLY A 167 -14.64 3.93 -7.93
CA GLY A 167 -15.15 4.40 -6.64
C GLY A 167 -14.36 3.88 -5.43
N ALA A 168 -13.12 3.42 -5.64
CA ALA A 168 -12.23 3.01 -4.57
C ALA A 168 -11.48 4.22 -4.00
N THR A 169 -11.19 4.19 -2.69
CA THR A 169 -10.36 5.20 -2.03
C THR A 169 -8.89 4.92 -2.32
N THR A 170 -8.11 5.95 -2.61
CA THR A 170 -6.71 5.85 -3.00
C THR A 170 -5.76 6.46 -1.98
N TRP A 171 -4.77 5.68 -1.57
CA TRP A 171 -3.70 6.13 -0.67
C TRP A 171 -2.34 6.01 -1.34
N ALA A 172 -1.49 7.04 -1.21
CA ALA A 172 -0.14 7.02 -1.74
C ALA A 172 0.93 7.06 -0.64
N MET A 173 1.96 6.22 -0.72
CA MET A 173 3.20 6.39 0.03
C MET A 173 4.33 6.71 -0.94
N THR A 174 4.84 7.93 -0.89
CA THR A 174 5.84 8.41 -1.83
C THR A 174 7.11 8.89 -1.15
N GLY A 175 8.16 9.07 -1.96
CA GLY A 175 9.26 9.95 -1.57
C GLY A 175 8.87 11.43 -1.71
N PRO A 176 9.84 12.32 -1.99
CA PRO A 176 9.64 13.76 -1.90
C PRO A 176 8.47 14.29 -2.75
N GLY A 177 7.66 15.17 -2.14
CA GLY A 177 6.64 15.95 -2.82
C GLY A 177 7.15 17.35 -3.23
N PRO A 178 6.43 18.09 -4.10
CA PRO A 178 5.23 17.66 -4.82
C PRO A 178 5.56 16.63 -5.93
N ASN A 179 4.63 15.73 -6.18
CA ASN A 179 4.72 14.72 -7.24
C ASN A 179 3.30 14.34 -7.71
N PRO A 180 3.14 13.82 -8.95
CA PRO A 180 1.83 13.61 -9.54
C PRO A 180 1.01 12.51 -8.84
N LEU A 181 1.64 11.54 -8.17
CA LEU A 181 0.90 10.50 -7.46
C LEU A 181 0.23 11.03 -6.19
N VAL A 182 0.88 11.97 -5.49
CA VAL A 182 0.29 12.70 -4.36
C VAL A 182 -0.96 13.47 -4.79
N GLU A 183 -0.93 14.13 -5.95
CA GLU A 183 -2.07 14.87 -6.50
C GLU A 183 -3.18 13.93 -7.00
N ALA A 184 -2.81 12.74 -7.46
CA ALA A 184 -3.75 11.77 -8.02
C ALA A 184 -4.47 10.94 -6.94
N CYS A 185 -3.99 10.87 -5.71
CA CYS A 185 -4.61 10.06 -4.65
C CYS A 185 -5.45 10.89 -3.67
N ASP A 186 -6.40 10.25 -2.99
CA ASP A 186 -7.30 10.89 -2.03
C ASP A 186 -6.58 11.29 -0.72
N ASP A 187 -5.59 10.50 -0.30
CA ASP A 187 -4.68 10.83 0.82
C ASP A 187 -3.26 10.29 0.55
N HIS A 188 -2.26 10.84 1.24
CA HIS A 188 -0.87 10.46 1.00
C HIS A 188 0.06 10.65 2.21
N ILE A 189 1.19 9.94 2.17
CA ILE A 189 2.37 10.16 3.00
C ILE A 189 3.54 10.37 2.04
N ALA A 190 4.18 11.54 2.12
CA ALA A 190 5.32 11.88 1.29
C ALA A 190 6.54 12.10 2.19
N LEU A 191 7.60 11.31 1.97
CA LEU A 191 8.79 11.30 2.82
C LEU A 191 9.97 11.87 2.04
N ASP A 192 10.65 12.86 2.61
CA ASP A 192 11.84 13.42 1.98
C ASP A 192 13.06 12.56 2.30
N GLY A 193 13.73 12.02 1.28
CA GLY A 193 14.91 11.20 1.44
C GLY A 193 15.30 10.38 0.20
N PRO A 194 16.47 9.72 0.23
CA PRO A 194 16.88 8.79 -0.81
C PRO A 194 15.89 7.64 -0.99
N SER A 195 15.79 7.09 -2.20
CA SER A 195 14.79 6.05 -2.51
C SER A 195 14.91 4.81 -1.61
N ALA A 196 16.12 4.41 -1.23
CA ALA A 196 16.34 3.27 -0.33
C ALA A 196 15.75 3.55 1.07
N ASN A 197 16.03 4.72 1.66
CA ASN A 197 15.48 5.08 2.97
C ASN A 197 13.96 5.32 2.92
N VAL A 198 13.42 5.79 1.78
CA VAL A 198 11.97 5.86 1.58
C VAL A 198 11.35 4.45 1.55
N GLN A 199 12.01 3.45 0.96
CA GLN A 199 11.54 2.06 1.00
C GLN A 199 11.61 1.47 2.41
N GLU A 200 12.69 1.72 3.15
CA GLU A 200 12.81 1.33 4.57
C GLU A 200 11.66 1.94 5.39
N ALA A 201 11.34 3.21 5.16
CA ALA A 201 10.23 3.87 5.82
C ALA A 201 8.85 3.38 5.35
N GLN A 202 8.70 2.95 4.10
CA GLN A 202 7.49 2.27 3.62
C GLN A 202 7.24 0.96 4.37
N LEU A 203 8.27 0.14 4.60
CA LEU A 203 8.15 -1.07 5.42
C LEU A 203 7.70 -0.74 6.86
N VAL A 204 8.31 0.29 7.48
CA VAL A 204 7.91 0.74 8.82
C VAL A 204 6.47 1.24 8.83
N ALA A 205 6.05 1.98 7.80
CA ALA A 205 4.67 2.45 7.64
C ALA A 205 3.68 1.30 7.50
N VAL A 206 4.02 0.27 6.70
CA VAL A 206 3.21 -0.95 6.56
C VAL A 206 3.00 -1.63 7.91
N HIS A 207 4.06 -1.83 8.70
CA HIS A 207 3.92 -2.41 10.04
C HIS A 207 3.13 -1.51 11.00
N ALA A 208 3.29 -0.19 10.93
CA ALA A 208 2.52 0.74 11.75
C ALA A 208 1.02 0.71 11.42
N ILE A 209 0.67 0.63 10.13
CA ILE A 209 -0.71 0.47 9.66
C ILE A 209 -1.29 -0.86 10.14
N CYS A 210 -0.54 -1.97 10.00
CA CYS A 210 -0.98 -3.27 10.53
C CYS A 210 -1.22 -3.23 12.04
N ARG A 211 -0.32 -2.59 12.81
CA ARG A 211 -0.53 -2.38 14.26
C ARG A 211 -1.82 -1.63 14.57
N SER A 212 -2.08 -0.54 13.86
CA SER A 212 -3.32 0.23 14.04
C SER A 212 -4.55 -0.56 13.61
N PHE A 213 -4.44 -1.35 12.54
CA PHE A 213 -5.50 -2.22 12.05
C PHE A 213 -5.89 -3.27 13.09
N GLU A 214 -4.93 -4.02 13.64
CA GLU A 214 -5.20 -5.03 14.68
C GLU A 214 -5.79 -4.39 15.96
N SER A 215 -5.28 -3.22 16.35
CA SER A 215 -5.81 -2.47 17.49
C SER A 215 -7.28 -2.10 17.28
N ARG A 216 -7.65 -1.66 16.06
CA ARG A 216 -9.03 -1.33 15.71
C ARG A 216 -9.93 -2.56 15.69
N LEU A 217 -9.48 -3.68 15.15
CA LEU A 217 -10.24 -4.94 15.19
C LEU A 217 -10.54 -5.38 16.61
N THR A 218 -9.54 -5.36 17.48
CA THR A 218 -9.70 -5.69 18.91
C THR A 218 -10.73 -4.78 19.58
N ALA A 219 -10.73 -3.49 19.25
CA ALA A 219 -11.72 -2.55 19.77
C ALA A 219 -13.14 -2.86 19.26
N ASN A 220 -13.28 -3.19 17.98
CA ASN A 220 -14.56 -3.56 17.37
C ASN A 220 -15.13 -4.84 18.00
N ASP A 221 -14.31 -5.86 18.21
CA ASP A 221 -14.72 -7.12 18.84
C ASP A 221 -15.18 -6.91 20.30
N ARG A 222 -14.44 -6.08 21.06
CA ARG A 222 -14.83 -5.71 22.43
C ARG A 222 -16.15 -4.95 22.46
N ALA A 223 -16.35 -4.02 21.52
CA ALA A 223 -17.59 -3.26 21.41
C ALA A 223 -18.78 -4.18 21.07
N ALA A 224 -18.59 -5.12 20.14
CA ALA A 224 -19.62 -6.10 19.76
C ALA A 224 -19.99 -7.01 20.94
N ALA A 225 -18.98 -7.51 21.68
CA ALA A 225 -19.21 -8.35 22.86
C ALA A 225 -19.98 -7.59 23.95
N LEU A 226 -19.62 -6.33 24.22
CA LEU A 226 -20.33 -5.49 25.18
C LEU A 226 -21.79 -5.22 24.74
N ALA A 227 -22.01 -4.92 23.46
CA ALA A 227 -23.35 -4.71 22.92
C ALA A 227 -24.23 -5.96 23.08
N SER A 228 -23.68 -7.15 22.81
CA SER A 228 -24.39 -8.43 23.03
C SER A 228 -24.73 -8.62 24.51
N ALA A 229 -23.78 -8.40 25.42
CA ALA A 229 -24.01 -8.56 26.86
C ALA A 229 -25.07 -7.59 27.40
N ILE A 230 -25.12 -6.35 26.90
CA ILE A 230 -26.16 -5.37 27.24
C ILE A 230 -27.53 -5.84 26.74
N ALA A 231 -27.60 -6.36 25.51
CA ALA A 231 -28.84 -6.88 24.94
C ALA A 231 -29.37 -8.09 25.72
N ASP A 232 -28.48 -9.01 26.14
CA ASP A 232 -28.83 -10.19 26.93
C ASP A 232 -29.27 -9.85 28.36
N ALA A 233 -28.73 -8.76 28.93
CA ALA A 233 -29.08 -8.29 30.28
C ALA A 233 -30.36 -7.43 30.33
N ALA A 234 -30.89 -7.02 29.18
CA ALA A 234 -32.12 -6.22 29.13
C ALA A 234 -33.31 -7.07 29.64
N PRO A 235 -34.10 -6.58 30.62
CA PRO A 235 -35.22 -7.35 31.15
C PRO A 235 -36.21 -7.65 30.03
N ALA A 236 -36.70 -8.89 29.98
CA ALA A 236 -37.78 -9.28 29.07
C ALA A 236 -38.93 -8.27 29.22
N SER A 237 -39.34 -7.67 28.11
CA SER A 237 -40.47 -6.74 28.10
C SER A 237 -41.67 -7.41 28.78
N PRO A 238 -42.41 -6.73 29.67
CA PRO A 238 -43.59 -7.30 30.31
C PRO A 238 -44.74 -7.37 29.31
N ALA A 239 -44.62 -8.21 28.28
CA ALA A 239 -45.69 -8.59 27.38
C ALA A 239 -46.49 -9.72 28.06
N GLY A 240 -47.23 -9.35 29.11
CA GLY A 240 -47.95 -10.33 29.93
C GLY A 240 -48.79 -9.74 31.06
N ALA A 241 -49.44 -8.59 30.87
CA ALA A 241 -50.52 -8.18 31.75
C ALA A 241 -51.54 -7.29 31.02
N LEU A 242 -52.81 -7.67 31.17
CA LEU A 242 -54.05 -6.95 30.82
C LEU A 242 -54.65 -7.22 29.42
N SER A 243 -54.99 -8.49 29.14
CA SER A 243 -56.24 -8.74 28.42
C SER A 243 -57.41 -8.53 29.39
N GLY A 244 -57.99 -7.33 29.39
CA GLY A 244 -59.25 -7.06 30.09
C GLY A 244 -60.39 -7.92 29.51
N PRO A 245 -61.40 -8.29 30.31
CA PRO A 245 -62.53 -9.08 29.81
C PRO A 245 -63.29 -8.28 28.75
N ALA A 246 -63.57 -8.93 27.61
CA ALA A 246 -64.39 -8.36 26.55
C ALA A 246 -65.80 -8.03 27.06
N PRO A 247 -66.40 -6.89 26.67
CA PRO A 247 -67.78 -6.59 27.04
C PRO A 247 -68.73 -7.54 26.32
N ALA A 248 -69.71 -8.06 27.07
CA ALA A 248 -70.76 -8.92 26.56
C ALA A 248 -71.60 -8.19 25.50
N SER A 249 -71.70 -8.80 24.31
CA SER A 249 -72.60 -8.40 23.23
C SER A 249 -74.05 -8.64 23.65
N ALA A 250 -74.81 -7.56 23.86
CA ALA A 250 -76.26 -7.62 23.97
C ALA A 250 -76.86 -7.88 22.58
N ALA A 251 -77.47 -9.04 22.40
CA ALA A 251 -78.31 -9.33 21.24
C ALA A 251 -79.59 -8.49 21.35
N ALA A 252 -79.80 -7.60 20.37
CA ALA A 252 -81.09 -6.98 20.15
C ALA A 252 -81.93 -7.93 19.29
N GLU A 253 -82.98 -8.49 19.91
CA GLU A 253 -84.11 -9.09 19.20
C GLU A 253 -84.82 -8.02 18.35
N VAL A 254 -85.10 -8.36 17.09
CA VAL A 254 -86.00 -7.62 16.21
C VAL A 254 -87.28 -8.45 16.08
N PRO A 255 -88.48 -7.94 16.43
CA PRO A 255 -89.72 -8.67 16.16
C PRO A 255 -90.32 -8.24 14.81
N ALA A 256 -90.82 -9.27 14.10
CA ALA A 256 -91.76 -9.30 12.97
C ALA A 256 -91.47 -8.42 11.74
#